data_AF-A0A081CGR7-F1
#
_entry.id   AF-A0A081CGR7-F1
#
_cell.length_a   1.000
_cell.length_b   1.000
_cell.length_c   1.000
_cell.angle_alpha   90.00
_cell.angle_beta   90.00
_cell.angle_gamma   90.00
#
_symmetry.space_group_name_H-M   'P 1'
#
loop_
_entity.id
_entity.type
_entity.pdbx_description
1 polymer ?
#
loop_
_entity_poly.entity_id
_entity_poly.type
_entity_poly.pdbx_seq_one_letter_code
_entity_poly.pdbx_strand_id
1 'polypeptide(L)'
;MENPKKSASHKSLQTSALTVQAAQPACAQKARRMAFAGEQPWGFNSESGSRGQQHAAQLTSAEKPTATTQPSAQSAKQAKRVGYSEPAVTILLGIIHQPSPSRYRKWLLDPAQTRHTPDTAAAECRCVTDEQVARAIEPPKGGSIGKQSIPVNVRGLDGAASGSLPLPAVFTAPIRPDVVQLVHTNVAKNKRQPYAVSTKAGHQTSAESWGTGRAVARIPRVGGGGTHRSGQAAFGNMVRGGHMFAPTKLWRRWFIKTNQNQKRYATASALAATAVPSLVLARGHRVEELEEIPLVVADAAEGLTKTKEAVALLKAVNAYNDVVKVSNSRKIRAGVGKLRNRRHTQRRGPLVIYNKDAGIVKAFRNVPGVELCSVERLNLLQLAPGGHLGRFVIFTQSAFGRLDEVFAAKSGFTMPKAKIANTDVTRIINSDEIQSVVRAKGPAKTTRPFTQRKNPLKNRAVLFRLNPYAQAAIRSEIRAQAQKKSGLKKEAKQPVAKEFLELLHAN
;
A
#
# COMPACT_ATOMS: atom_id res chain seq x y z
N MET A 1 55.66 -25.17 29.17
CA MET A 1 55.22 -25.72 30.48
C MET A 1 55.22 -24.59 31.50
N GLU A 2 54.51 -24.79 32.61
CA GLU A 2 54.60 -24.06 33.90
C GLU A 2 54.49 -22.50 33.95
N ASN A 3 53.37 -22.07 34.51
CA ASN A 3 53.19 -20.83 35.29
C ASN A 3 54.06 -20.86 36.57
N PRO A 4 54.43 -19.71 37.18
CA PRO A 4 53.72 -19.39 38.44
C PRO A 4 53.53 -17.89 38.82
N LYS A 5 52.30 -17.60 39.27
CA LYS A 5 51.91 -16.87 40.52
C LYS A 5 52.24 -15.37 40.71
N LYS A 6 51.17 -14.56 40.53
CA LYS A 6 50.50 -13.73 41.56
C LYS A 6 51.32 -13.09 42.72
N SER A 7 51.34 -11.76 42.77
CA SER A 7 50.87 -10.89 43.89
C SER A 7 51.16 -9.40 43.58
N ALA A 8 50.80 -8.43 44.42
CA ALA A 8 49.46 -7.89 44.73
C ALA A 8 49.63 -6.67 45.68
N SER A 9 48.73 -5.67 45.61
CA SER A 9 48.71 -4.46 46.50
C SER A 9 49.86 -3.45 46.25
N HIS A 10 49.82 -2.16 46.64
CA HIS A 10 48.73 -1.34 47.23
C HIS A 10 49.08 0.17 47.12
N LYS A 11 48.06 1.07 46.98
CA LYS A 11 48.11 2.53 47.32
C LYS A 11 49.09 3.36 46.44
N SER A 12 49.09 4.70 46.34
CA SER A 12 48.17 5.85 46.60
C SER A 12 48.82 7.11 45.93
N LEU A 13 48.28 8.33 45.79
CA LEU A 13 47.07 9.06 46.22
C LEU A 13 46.87 10.30 45.29
N GLN A 14 45.90 11.20 45.57
CA GLN A 14 45.70 12.57 45.02
C GLN A 14 45.29 12.66 43.53
N THR A 15 44.15 13.25 43.09
CA THR A 15 43.48 14.57 43.29
C THR A 15 44.14 15.72 42.50
N SER A 16 43.45 16.66 41.84
CA SER A 16 42.10 17.25 42.08
C SER A 16 41.41 17.66 40.74
N ALA A 17 40.06 17.62 40.59
CA ALA A 17 39.04 18.70 40.76
C ALA A 17 39.17 19.92 39.79
N LEU A 18 38.13 20.64 39.33
CA LEU A 18 36.66 20.68 39.58
C LEU A 18 35.86 20.51 38.25
N THR A 19 34.55 20.20 38.11
CA THR A 19 33.29 20.29 38.90
C THR A 19 32.40 21.51 38.59
N VAL A 20 31.07 21.37 38.80
CA VAL A 20 29.95 22.35 38.65
C VAL A 20 29.44 22.53 37.20
N GLN A 21 28.14 22.66 36.84
CA GLN A 21 26.79 22.19 37.30
C GLN A 21 25.90 22.23 36.01
N ALA A 22 24.81 21.47 35.75
CA ALA A 22 23.72 20.81 36.50
C ALA A 22 22.45 21.66 36.77
N ALA A 23 21.34 21.38 36.03
CA ALA A 23 19.95 21.38 36.55
C ALA A 23 18.90 20.92 35.50
N GLN A 24 18.05 19.96 35.86
CA GLN A 24 16.72 19.72 35.27
C GLN A 24 15.75 19.35 36.41
N PRO A 25 14.53 19.89 36.48
CA PRO A 25 13.51 19.44 37.43
C PRO A 25 12.66 18.30 36.84
N ALA A 26 12.42 17.27 37.64
CA ALA A 26 11.45 16.22 37.34
C ALA A 26 10.23 16.31 38.27
N CYS A 27 9.07 15.83 37.81
CA CYS A 27 7.94 15.53 38.70
C CYS A 27 7.21 14.28 38.21
N ALA A 28 6.80 13.42 39.15
CA ALA A 28 6.05 12.19 38.91
C ALA A 28 4.53 12.47 39.13
N GLN A 29 3.58 11.53 39.28
CA GLN A 29 3.63 10.09 39.52
C GLN A 29 2.21 9.50 39.32
N LYS A 30 2.07 8.30 38.72
CA LYS A 30 1.23 7.20 39.23
C LYS A 30 1.30 5.96 38.33
N ALA A 31 1.04 4.79 38.94
CA ALA A 31 1.31 3.48 38.37
C ALA A 31 0.05 2.60 38.30
N ARG A 32 0.12 1.51 37.51
CA ARG A 32 -0.44 0.20 37.88
C ARG A 32 0.36 -0.93 37.23
N ARG A 33 0.58 -2.01 38.00
CA ARG A 33 1.23 -3.25 37.57
C ARG A 33 0.21 -4.19 36.91
N MET A 34 0.63 -4.93 35.88
CA MET A 34 0.53 -6.40 35.75
C MET A 34 1.66 -6.83 34.79
N ALA A 35 2.71 -7.49 35.24
CA ALA A 35 2.81 -8.93 35.57
C ALA A 35 3.10 -9.78 34.32
N PHE A 36 4.37 -10.17 34.16
CA PHE A 36 4.82 -11.21 33.22
C PHE A 36 4.45 -12.60 33.77
N ALA A 37 4.10 -13.51 32.87
CA ALA A 37 4.21 -14.95 33.05
C ALA A 37 4.69 -15.54 31.73
N GLY A 38 5.49 -16.61 31.77
CA GLY A 38 6.00 -17.29 30.58
C GLY A 38 6.22 -18.77 30.88
N GLU A 39 5.96 -19.60 29.89
CA GLU A 39 6.13 -21.06 29.95
C GLU A 39 6.88 -21.58 28.72
N GLN A 40 7.61 -22.68 28.91
CA GLN A 40 8.42 -23.35 27.89
C GLN A 40 7.65 -24.55 27.29
N PRO A 41 8.01 -25.03 26.08
CA PRO A 41 7.20 -25.98 25.34
C PRO A 41 7.41 -27.42 25.78
N TRP A 42 6.34 -28.22 25.72
CA TRP A 42 6.43 -29.68 25.73
C TRP A 42 6.46 -30.21 24.30
N GLY A 43 7.46 -31.05 24.01
CA GLY A 43 7.48 -31.92 22.83
C GLY A 43 7.35 -33.37 23.28
N PHE A 44 6.77 -34.21 22.43
CA PHE A 44 6.81 -35.66 22.59
C PHE A 44 6.90 -36.34 21.22
N ASN A 45 7.82 -37.28 21.09
CA ASN A 45 7.97 -38.13 19.91
C ASN A 45 7.30 -39.49 20.16
N SER A 46 6.72 -40.08 19.12
CA SER A 46 6.65 -41.53 18.98
C SER A 46 6.62 -41.92 17.49
N GLU A 47 7.49 -42.86 17.13
CA GLU A 47 7.49 -43.56 15.84
C GLU A 47 7.00 -45.01 16.03
N SER A 48 7.10 -45.84 14.98
CA SER A 48 6.52 -47.20 14.83
C SER A 48 4.97 -47.23 14.67
N GLY A 49 4.35 -48.18 13.98
CA GLY A 49 4.86 -49.41 13.35
C GLY A 49 4.51 -50.66 14.19
N SER A 50 3.88 -51.72 13.68
CA SER A 50 3.50 -52.03 12.28
C SER A 50 2.36 -53.09 12.21
N ARG A 51 2.29 -53.82 11.08
CA ARG A 51 1.40 -54.96 10.70
C ARG A 51 1.12 -55.97 11.86
N GLY A 52 0.03 -56.75 11.86
CA GLY A 52 -1.07 -56.96 10.88
C GLY A 52 -1.82 -58.28 11.14
N GLN A 53 -2.66 -58.74 10.19
CA GLN A 53 -3.47 -60.00 10.21
C GLN A 53 -4.59 -60.05 11.28
N GLN A 54 -5.88 -60.29 10.97
CA GLN A 54 -6.61 -61.34 10.20
C GLN A 54 -7.03 -62.55 11.06
N HIS A 55 -8.33 -62.69 11.29
CA HIS A 55 -9.18 -63.90 11.47
C HIS A 55 -10.48 -63.47 12.22
N ALA A 56 -11.62 -64.16 12.18
CA ALA A 56 -12.44 -64.70 11.07
C ALA A 56 -13.80 -65.19 11.64
N ALA A 57 -14.80 -65.38 10.76
CA ALA A 57 -16.02 -66.19 10.93
C ALA A 57 -17.24 -65.66 11.74
N GLN A 58 -18.40 -65.74 11.06
CA GLN A 58 -19.76 -66.08 11.53
C GLN A 58 -20.49 -65.14 12.54
N LEU A 59 -21.83 -65.01 12.58
CA LEU A 59 -22.97 -65.10 11.64
C LEU A 59 -24.22 -65.35 12.50
N THR A 60 -25.18 -64.41 12.56
CA THR A 60 -26.60 -64.73 12.84
C THR A 60 -27.56 -63.65 12.34
N SER A 61 -28.76 -64.14 12.02
CA SER A 61 -30.06 -63.48 11.81
C SER A 61 -30.56 -62.61 12.99
N ALA A 62 -31.58 -61.74 12.87
CA ALA A 62 -32.30 -61.13 11.72
C ALA A 62 -33.25 -59.99 12.25
N GLU A 63 -34.32 -59.71 11.49
CA GLU A 63 -35.56 -59.00 11.86
C GLU A 63 -35.63 -57.46 11.83
N LYS A 64 -36.54 -56.99 10.97
CA LYS A 64 -37.40 -55.80 11.10
C LYS A 64 -38.84 -56.31 10.96
N PRO A 65 -39.83 -55.75 11.67
CA PRO A 65 -40.67 -54.69 11.10
C PRO A 65 -41.03 -53.62 12.18
N THR A 66 -41.98 -52.68 12.08
CA THR A 66 -43.07 -52.36 11.12
C THR A 66 -43.34 -50.84 11.13
N ALA A 67 -44.27 -50.33 10.31
CA ALA A 67 -44.73 -48.93 10.35
C ALA A 67 -46.26 -48.80 10.21
N THR A 68 -46.86 -47.85 10.95
CA THR A 68 -48.31 -47.54 10.96
C THR A 68 -48.45 -46.06 11.38
N THR A 69 -48.80 -45.07 10.55
CA THR A 69 -50.10 -44.73 9.89
C THR A 69 -51.01 -43.82 10.76
N GLN A 70 -51.34 -42.63 10.22
CA GLN A 70 -52.41 -41.69 10.67
C GLN A 70 -53.79 -42.12 10.08
N PRO A 71 -54.96 -41.45 10.26
CA PRO A 71 -55.26 -40.17 10.94
C PRO A 71 -56.59 -40.15 11.77
N SER A 72 -56.95 -38.97 12.31
CA SER A 72 -58.36 -38.49 12.40
C SER A 72 -58.37 -36.96 12.68
N ALA A 73 -59.55 -36.32 12.75
CA ALA A 73 -59.71 -34.85 12.62
C ALA A 73 -60.72 -34.22 13.60
N GLN A 74 -60.94 -32.89 13.44
CA GLN A 74 -61.74 -31.97 14.30
C GLN A 74 -60.95 -31.51 15.55
N SER A 75 -61.05 -30.27 16.04
CA SER A 75 -62.06 -29.21 15.85
C SER A 75 -61.46 -27.84 15.44
N ALA A 76 -62.31 -26.86 15.10
CA ALA A 76 -61.90 -25.58 14.49
C ALA A 76 -62.21 -24.34 15.35
N LYS A 77 -61.46 -23.23 15.14
CA LYS A 77 -62.03 -21.89 14.81
C LYS A 77 -60.97 -20.79 14.54
N GLN A 78 -61.42 -19.77 13.81
CA GLN A 78 -60.92 -18.38 13.74
C GLN A 78 -59.46 -18.08 13.35
N ALA A 79 -59.23 -17.92 12.04
CA ALA A 79 -58.81 -16.64 11.45
C ALA A 79 -59.16 -16.60 9.94
N LYS A 80 -59.68 -15.48 9.42
CA LYS A 80 -59.96 -15.27 7.99
C LYS A 80 -59.14 -14.07 7.47
N ARG A 81 -58.58 -14.22 6.26
CA ARG A 81 -58.33 -13.23 5.16
C ARG A 81 -58.02 -11.78 5.56
N VAL A 82 -57.06 -11.07 4.97
CA VAL A 82 -56.69 -10.88 3.55
C VAL A 82 -55.16 -10.59 3.53
N GLY A 83 -54.29 -10.98 2.59
CA GLY A 83 -54.45 -11.17 1.15
C GLY A 83 -53.71 -10.04 0.40
N TYR A 84 -52.38 -10.14 0.31
CA TYR A 84 -51.53 -9.14 -0.36
C TYR A 84 -50.87 -9.74 -1.61
N SER A 85 -51.00 -9.05 -2.74
CA SER A 85 -50.33 -9.32 -4.01
C SER A 85 -49.07 -8.45 -4.19
N GLU A 86 -48.27 -8.77 -5.21
CA GLU A 86 -46.92 -8.25 -5.41
C GLU A 86 -46.85 -6.76 -5.81
N PRO A 87 -45.76 -6.04 -5.48
CA PRO A 87 -45.56 -4.65 -5.88
C PRO A 87 -45.09 -4.53 -7.34
N ALA A 88 -45.78 -3.70 -8.14
CA ALA A 88 -45.37 -3.39 -9.50
C ALA A 88 -44.11 -2.48 -9.54
N VAL A 89 -43.10 -2.89 -10.31
CA VAL A 89 -41.89 -2.09 -10.57
C VAL A 89 -41.97 -1.48 -11.97
N THR A 90 -42.18 -0.17 -12.04
CA THR A 90 -42.18 0.58 -13.31
C THR A 90 -40.80 1.20 -13.57
N ILE A 91 -40.29 0.99 -14.78
CA ILE A 91 -38.98 1.47 -15.23
C ILE A 91 -39.09 2.91 -15.76
N LEU A 92 -38.10 3.75 -15.44
CA LEU A 92 -37.79 4.93 -16.24
C LEU A 92 -36.28 5.01 -16.51
N LEU A 93 -35.89 5.01 -17.79
CA LEU A 93 -34.56 5.47 -18.23
C LEU A 93 -34.62 6.98 -18.45
N GLY A 94 -33.51 7.70 -18.26
CA GLY A 94 -33.41 9.05 -18.80
C GLY A 94 -32.21 9.89 -18.36
N ILE A 95 -31.26 10.06 -19.27
CA ILE A 95 -30.46 11.29 -19.49
C ILE A 95 -29.69 11.86 -18.28
N ILE A 96 -28.39 11.54 -18.25
CA ILE A 96 -27.37 12.38 -17.59
C ILE A 96 -27.19 13.65 -18.43
N HIS A 97 -27.20 14.83 -17.80
CA HIS A 97 -26.83 16.10 -18.44
C HIS A 97 -25.80 16.86 -17.59
N GLN A 98 -24.87 17.57 -18.24
CA GLN A 98 -23.77 18.27 -17.55
C GLN A 98 -24.13 19.73 -17.27
N PRO A 99 -23.68 20.32 -16.14
CA PRO A 99 -23.69 21.77 -15.94
C PRO A 99 -22.44 22.40 -16.54
N SER A 100 -22.61 23.31 -17.50
CA SER A 100 -21.54 24.20 -17.98
C SER A 100 -21.50 25.51 -17.17
N PRO A 101 -20.32 26.14 -16.98
CA PRO A 101 -20.20 27.32 -16.13
C PRO A 101 -20.46 28.62 -16.90
N SER A 102 -21.51 29.38 -16.55
CA SER A 102 -21.63 30.79 -16.97
C SER A 102 -22.49 31.63 -16.00
N ARG A 103 -22.29 32.95 -16.05
CA ARG A 103 -23.01 34.01 -15.29
C ARG A 103 -22.56 34.24 -13.84
N TYR A 104 -21.38 34.84 -13.68
CA TYR A 104 -21.17 35.81 -12.60
C TYR A 104 -22.21 36.94 -12.74
N ARG A 105 -23.05 37.16 -11.73
CA ARG A 105 -23.93 38.34 -11.68
C ARG A 105 -23.28 39.44 -10.85
N LYS A 106 -22.86 40.49 -11.55
CA LYS A 106 -22.38 41.78 -11.03
C LYS A 106 -23.37 42.31 -9.97
N TRP A 107 -22.95 42.46 -8.72
CA TRP A 107 -23.61 43.30 -7.73
C TRP A 107 -22.92 44.66 -7.74
N LEU A 108 -23.67 45.73 -7.98
CA LEU A 108 -23.21 47.08 -7.66
C LEU A 108 -23.43 47.34 -6.18
N LEU A 109 -22.64 48.28 -5.63
CA LEU A 109 -22.92 48.92 -4.36
C LEU A 109 -24.05 49.94 -4.54
N ASP A 110 -24.69 50.32 -3.44
CA ASP A 110 -24.92 51.74 -3.15
C ASP A 110 -24.53 52.03 -1.69
N PRO A 111 -24.08 53.25 -1.33
CA PRO A 111 -23.36 53.49 -0.07
C PRO A 111 -24.11 54.35 0.95
N ALA A 112 -24.07 53.95 2.22
CA ALA A 112 -24.28 54.85 3.35
C ALA A 112 -23.60 54.33 4.64
N GLN A 113 -22.92 55.24 5.34
CA GLN A 113 -22.74 55.36 6.81
C GLN A 113 -22.59 54.05 7.65
N THR A 114 -21.58 53.89 8.51
CA THR A 114 -20.96 54.90 9.40
C THR A 114 -19.43 54.83 9.44
N ARG A 115 -18.79 55.87 10.00
CA ARG A 115 -17.33 55.95 10.21
C ARG A 115 -16.98 55.48 11.63
N HIS A 116 -15.93 54.67 11.76
CA HIS A 116 -15.10 54.62 12.96
C HIS A 116 -13.63 54.68 12.55
N THR A 117 -12.80 55.30 13.39
CA THR A 117 -11.41 55.67 13.08
C THR A 117 -10.42 54.52 13.26
N PRO A 118 -9.32 54.46 12.48
CA PRO A 118 -8.28 53.46 12.63
C PRO A 118 -7.18 53.94 13.59
N ASP A 119 -7.04 53.30 14.75
CA ASP A 119 -5.89 53.54 15.63
C ASP A 119 -4.63 52.81 15.14
N THR A 120 -3.50 53.49 15.27
CA THR A 120 -2.22 53.15 14.65
C THR A 120 -1.50 51.97 15.30
N ALA A 121 -1.17 50.96 14.50
CA ALA A 121 -0.10 49.99 14.79
C ALA A 121 0.60 49.58 13.48
N ALA A 122 1.49 50.42 12.98
CA ALA A 122 2.23 50.16 11.75
C ALA A 122 3.35 49.12 11.99
N ALA A 123 3.16 47.92 11.45
CA ALA A 123 4.22 46.93 11.29
C ALA A 123 4.54 46.78 9.81
N GLU A 124 5.82 46.92 9.42
CA GLU A 124 6.25 46.88 8.02
C GLU A 124 6.12 45.49 7.39
N CYS A 125 4.93 45.18 6.85
CA CYS A 125 4.79 44.11 5.87
C CYS A 125 5.49 44.51 4.56
N ARG A 126 6.82 44.35 4.51
CA ARG A 126 7.60 44.47 3.28
C ARG A 126 7.16 43.37 2.32
N CYS A 127 6.35 43.75 1.33
CA CYS A 127 5.97 42.88 0.24
C CYS A 127 7.22 42.53 -0.59
N VAL A 128 7.64 41.27 -0.51
CA VAL A 128 8.61 40.69 -1.46
C VAL A 128 8.00 40.84 -2.85
N THR A 129 8.64 41.64 -3.71
CA THR A 129 8.13 41.88 -5.06
C THR A 129 8.28 40.62 -5.91
N ASP A 130 7.38 40.40 -6.87
CA ASP A 130 7.44 39.20 -7.73
C ASP A 130 8.77 39.08 -8.50
N GLU A 131 9.49 40.18 -8.74
CA GLU A 131 10.86 40.16 -9.28
C GLU A 131 11.88 39.50 -8.35
N GLN A 132 11.76 39.65 -7.03
CA GLN A 132 12.64 38.98 -6.06
C GLN A 132 12.36 37.48 -6.03
N VAL A 133 11.08 37.08 -6.15
CA VAL A 133 10.69 35.67 -6.31
C VAL A 133 11.19 35.11 -7.64
N ALA A 134 11.08 35.87 -8.74
CA ALA A 134 11.57 35.45 -10.06
C ALA A 134 13.09 35.24 -10.09
N ARG A 135 13.88 36.15 -9.48
CA ARG A 135 15.34 36.00 -9.39
C ARG A 135 15.79 34.80 -8.54
N ALA A 136 14.97 34.36 -7.58
CA ALA A 136 15.21 33.13 -6.83
C ALA A 136 14.89 31.83 -7.61
N ILE A 137 14.32 31.94 -8.82
CA ILE A 137 13.90 30.81 -9.67
C ILE A 137 14.85 30.62 -10.88
N GLU A 138 15.77 31.56 -11.14
CA GLU A 138 16.85 31.32 -12.13
C GLU A 138 17.82 30.23 -11.62
N PRO A 139 17.99 29.10 -12.33
CA PRO A 139 19.06 28.16 -12.00
C PRO A 139 20.42 28.83 -12.28
N PRO A 140 21.42 28.70 -11.39
CA PRO A 140 22.70 29.37 -11.55
C PRO A 140 23.34 28.99 -12.90
N LYS A 141 23.75 30.00 -13.66
CA LYS A 141 24.37 29.85 -14.98
C LYS A 141 25.60 28.94 -14.87
N GLY A 142 25.78 28.09 -15.88
CA GLY A 142 26.46 26.80 -15.75
C GLY A 142 27.94 26.84 -15.34
N GLY A 143 28.20 26.96 -14.04
CA GLY A 143 29.41 26.44 -13.43
C GLY A 143 29.32 24.91 -13.37
N SER A 144 30.29 24.20 -13.93
CA SER A 144 30.37 22.75 -13.85
C SER A 144 30.78 22.32 -12.44
N ILE A 145 29.81 22.23 -11.53
CA ILE A 145 30.00 21.58 -10.22
C ILE A 145 30.52 20.17 -10.52
N GLY A 146 31.79 19.93 -10.17
CA GLY A 146 32.44 18.64 -10.36
C GLY A 146 31.62 17.57 -9.65
N LYS A 147 31.13 16.57 -10.40
CA LYS A 147 30.34 15.48 -9.82
C LYS A 147 31.21 14.71 -8.84
N GLN A 148 31.07 14.99 -7.54
CA GLN A 148 31.58 14.13 -6.48
C GLN A 148 30.77 12.84 -6.46
N SER A 149 31.10 11.94 -7.38
CA SER A 149 30.55 10.58 -7.43
C SER A 149 31.08 9.82 -6.23
N ILE A 150 30.17 9.34 -5.37
CA ILE A 150 30.50 8.47 -4.24
C ILE A 150 31.29 7.27 -4.77
N PRO A 151 32.49 6.96 -4.23
CA PRO A 151 33.22 5.75 -4.60
C PRO A 151 32.51 4.52 -4.03
N VAL A 152 32.41 3.48 -4.84
CA VAL A 152 31.84 2.16 -4.49
C VAL A 152 32.96 1.14 -4.50
N ASN A 153 33.07 0.31 -3.47
CA ASN A 153 34.19 -0.63 -3.35
C ASN A 153 33.98 -1.89 -4.21
N VAL A 154 35.04 -2.28 -4.92
CA VAL A 154 35.10 -3.53 -5.68
C VAL A 154 35.56 -4.64 -4.74
N ARG A 155 34.85 -5.77 -4.72
CA ARG A 155 35.19 -6.94 -3.89
C ARG A 155 35.90 -8.02 -4.70
N GLY A 156 37.00 -8.55 -4.15
CA GLY A 156 37.73 -9.69 -4.70
C GLY A 156 36.92 -10.99 -4.60
N LEU A 157 37.51 -12.09 -5.07
CA LEU A 157 36.88 -13.42 -5.01
C LEU A 157 36.61 -13.87 -3.56
N ASP A 158 37.48 -13.41 -2.64
CA ASP A 158 37.47 -13.73 -1.21
C ASP A 158 36.64 -12.73 -0.37
N GLY A 159 35.89 -11.82 -1.00
CA GLY A 159 35.03 -10.82 -0.34
C GLY A 159 35.74 -9.54 0.12
N ALA A 160 37.05 -9.60 0.37
CA ALA A 160 37.89 -8.44 0.68
C ALA A 160 37.82 -7.34 -0.40
N ALA A 161 37.95 -6.07 0.00
CA ALA A 161 37.99 -4.95 -0.94
C ALA A 161 39.30 -4.93 -1.74
N SER A 162 39.21 -4.79 -3.07
CA SER A 162 40.35 -4.83 -4.01
C SER A 162 40.53 -3.54 -4.83
N GLY A 163 39.69 -2.53 -4.61
CA GLY A 163 39.71 -1.25 -5.31
C GLY A 163 38.38 -0.51 -5.17
N SER A 164 38.22 0.61 -5.87
CA SER A 164 36.96 1.37 -5.93
C SER A 164 36.66 1.92 -7.32
N LEU A 165 35.38 2.21 -7.58
CA LEU A 165 34.90 2.85 -8.80
C LEU A 165 33.90 3.98 -8.48
N PRO A 166 33.84 5.05 -9.28
CA PRO A 166 32.83 6.10 -9.11
C PRO A 166 31.42 5.55 -9.39
N LEU A 167 30.43 5.91 -8.56
CA LEU A 167 29.02 5.56 -8.77
C LEU A 167 28.49 6.13 -10.11
N PRO A 168 28.06 5.28 -11.07
CA PRO A 168 27.55 5.72 -12.36
C PRO A 168 26.29 6.60 -12.27
N ALA A 169 26.16 7.56 -13.19
CA ALA A 169 25.05 8.52 -13.25
C ALA A 169 23.68 7.86 -13.47
N VAL A 170 23.60 6.58 -13.86
CA VAL A 170 22.33 5.84 -13.89
C VAL A 170 21.69 5.68 -12.51
N PHE A 171 22.47 5.65 -11.43
CA PHE A 171 21.93 5.42 -10.08
C PHE A 171 21.31 6.67 -9.44
N THR A 172 21.63 7.88 -9.94
CA THR A 172 20.97 9.14 -9.52
C THR A 172 19.67 9.43 -10.28
N ALA A 173 19.23 8.50 -11.15
CA ALA A 173 18.01 8.68 -11.94
C ALA A 173 16.74 8.65 -11.07
N PRO A 174 15.74 9.51 -11.33
CA PRO A 174 14.48 9.55 -10.59
C PRO A 174 13.75 8.20 -10.65
N ILE A 175 13.42 7.67 -9.47
CA ILE A 175 12.74 6.39 -9.30
C ILE A 175 11.23 6.58 -9.52
N ARG A 176 10.67 5.98 -10.58
CA ARG A 176 9.24 6.07 -10.92
C ARG A 176 8.55 4.70 -10.96
N PRO A 177 7.89 4.26 -9.87
CA PRO A 177 7.18 2.99 -9.83
C PRO A 177 6.00 2.94 -10.81
N ASP A 178 5.36 4.08 -11.09
CA ASP A 178 4.23 4.19 -12.01
C ASP A 178 4.62 3.86 -13.46
N VAL A 179 5.72 4.45 -13.95
CA VAL A 179 6.28 4.17 -15.29
C VAL A 179 6.79 2.74 -15.38
N VAL A 180 7.47 2.25 -14.35
CA VAL A 180 8.01 0.88 -14.33
C VAL A 180 6.88 -0.16 -14.32
N GLN A 181 5.82 0.03 -13.52
CA GLN A 181 4.66 -0.86 -13.50
C GLN A 181 3.93 -0.87 -14.85
N LEU A 182 3.71 0.31 -15.47
CA LEU A 182 3.08 0.45 -16.79
C LEU A 182 3.88 -0.27 -17.88
N VAL A 183 5.19 0.01 -17.97
CA VAL A 183 6.07 -0.54 -19.00
C VAL A 183 6.28 -2.04 -18.79
N HIS A 184 6.52 -2.50 -17.55
CA HIS A 184 6.60 -3.94 -17.23
C HIS A 184 5.31 -4.66 -17.67
N THR A 185 4.14 -4.12 -17.31
CA THR A 185 2.83 -4.71 -17.66
C THR A 185 2.61 -4.80 -19.17
N ASN A 186 3.14 -3.86 -19.95
CA ASN A 186 3.03 -3.90 -21.42
C ASN A 186 4.06 -4.82 -22.07
N VAL A 187 5.33 -4.78 -21.63
CA VAL A 187 6.40 -5.65 -22.14
C VAL A 187 6.14 -7.12 -21.79
N ALA A 188 5.62 -7.43 -20.59
CA ALA A 188 5.30 -8.80 -20.18
C ALA A 188 4.20 -9.47 -21.02
N LYS A 189 3.28 -8.69 -21.61
CA LYS A 189 2.26 -9.22 -22.54
C LYS A 189 2.88 -9.77 -23.82
N ASN A 190 4.03 -9.23 -24.25
CA ASN A 190 4.67 -9.61 -25.51
C ASN A 190 5.32 -11.01 -25.51
N LYS A 191 5.44 -11.67 -24.35
CA LYS A 191 5.87 -13.08 -24.23
C LYS A 191 4.70 -14.08 -24.31
N ARG A 192 3.46 -13.62 -24.47
CA ARG A 192 2.27 -14.49 -24.49
C ARG A 192 2.08 -15.11 -25.88
N GLN A 193 2.01 -16.44 -25.92
CA GLN A 193 1.52 -17.16 -27.10
C GLN A 193 0.00 -16.93 -27.27
N PRO A 194 -0.49 -16.69 -28.50
CA PRO A 194 -1.91 -16.68 -28.82
C PRO A 194 -2.61 -17.99 -28.47
N TYR A 195 -3.91 -17.92 -28.16
CA TYR A 195 -4.76 -19.11 -28.03
C TYR A 195 -6.18 -18.80 -28.52
N ALA A 196 -6.78 -19.77 -29.20
CA ALA A 196 -8.11 -19.70 -29.82
C ALA A 196 -8.87 -21.01 -29.61
N VAL A 197 -10.20 -20.95 -29.72
CA VAL A 197 -11.04 -22.15 -29.89
C VAL A 197 -11.17 -22.42 -31.39
N SER A 198 -11.27 -23.70 -31.79
CA SER A 198 -11.51 -24.07 -33.19
C SER A 198 -12.77 -23.41 -33.73
N THR A 199 -12.71 -22.85 -34.94
CA THR A 199 -13.84 -22.15 -35.58
C THR A 199 -15.03 -23.04 -35.85
N LYS A 200 -14.82 -24.35 -36.01
CA LYS A 200 -15.89 -25.35 -36.20
C LYS A 200 -16.42 -25.96 -34.89
N ALA A 201 -15.85 -25.63 -33.73
CA ALA A 201 -16.28 -26.21 -32.45
C ALA A 201 -17.74 -25.84 -32.13
N GLY A 202 -18.59 -26.84 -31.88
CA GLY A 202 -20.03 -26.65 -31.69
C GLY A 202 -20.85 -26.42 -32.97
N HIS A 203 -20.20 -26.31 -34.13
CA HIS A 203 -20.82 -26.13 -35.45
C HIS A 203 -20.71 -27.37 -36.37
N GLN A 204 -20.21 -28.51 -35.85
CA GLN A 204 -20.01 -29.75 -36.63
C GLN A 204 -21.29 -30.58 -36.82
N THR A 205 -22.37 -30.29 -36.07
CA THR A 205 -23.64 -31.02 -36.15
C THR A 205 -24.64 -30.29 -37.03
N SER A 206 -25.25 -30.97 -38.00
CA SER A 206 -26.48 -30.47 -38.63
C SER A 206 -27.61 -30.45 -37.60
N ALA A 207 -28.31 -29.32 -37.51
CA ALA A 207 -29.38 -29.10 -36.55
C ALA A 207 -30.26 -27.91 -36.98
N GLU A 208 -31.57 -27.99 -36.73
CA GLU A 208 -32.54 -26.95 -37.09
C GLU A 208 -33.56 -26.74 -35.97
N SER A 209 -34.13 -25.54 -35.85
CA SER A 209 -35.16 -25.28 -34.84
C SER A 209 -36.50 -25.85 -35.30
N TRP A 210 -37.13 -26.66 -34.46
CA TRP A 210 -38.43 -27.29 -34.76
C TRP A 210 -39.63 -26.31 -34.74
N GLY A 211 -39.38 -25.01 -34.58
CA GLY A 211 -40.43 -23.98 -34.53
C GLY A 211 -41.28 -24.03 -33.27
N THR A 212 -42.57 -23.76 -33.42
CA THR A 212 -43.62 -23.82 -32.38
C THR A 212 -44.40 -25.15 -32.43
N GLY A 213 -45.37 -25.33 -31.54
CA GLY A 213 -46.32 -26.47 -31.59
C GLY A 213 -45.81 -27.80 -31.02
N ARG A 214 -44.50 -28.00 -30.83
CA ARG A 214 -43.94 -29.28 -30.32
C ARG A 214 -43.68 -29.35 -28.81
N ALA A 215 -44.36 -28.51 -28.00
CA ALA A 215 -44.21 -28.41 -26.53
C ALA A 215 -42.75 -28.25 -26.01
N VAL A 216 -41.84 -27.74 -26.85
CA VAL A 216 -40.38 -27.78 -26.63
C VAL A 216 -39.75 -26.44 -27.00
N ALA A 217 -38.70 -26.03 -26.28
CA ALA A 217 -37.98 -24.77 -26.52
C ALA A 217 -37.37 -24.70 -27.94
N ARG A 218 -37.53 -23.52 -28.58
CA ARG A 218 -37.20 -23.18 -29.99
C ARG A 218 -35.69 -23.14 -30.35
N ILE A 219 -34.86 -23.90 -29.63
CA ILE A 219 -33.42 -24.02 -29.88
C ILE A 219 -33.20 -25.06 -31.00
N PRO A 220 -32.25 -24.85 -31.94
CA PRO A 220 -31.90 -25.86 -32.95
C PRO A 220 -31.58 -27.23 -32.37
N ARG A 221 -32.06 -28.29 -33.00
CA ARG A 221 -31.95 -29.68 -32.56
C ARG A 221 -31.39 -30.58 -33.66
N VAL A 222 -30.56 -31.55 -33.26
CA VAL A 222 -29.95 -32.52 -34.17
C VAL A 222 -31.05 -33.41 -34.76
N GLY A 223 -31.07 -33.53 -36.09
CA GLY A 223 -32.03 -34.37 -36.81
C GLY A 223 -31.75 -35.87 -36.70
N GLY A 224 -32.55 -36.67 -37.42
CA GLY A 224 -32.46 -38.13 -37.43
C GLY A 224 -33.06 -38.80 -36.19
N GLY A 225 -32.75 -40.09 -36.02
CA GLY A 225 -33.23 -40.93 -34.92
C GLY A 225 -32.19 -41.99 -34.53
N GLY A 226 -32.61 -42.99 -33.75
CA GLY A 226 -31.78 -44.17 -33.42
C GLY A 226 -30.58 -43.91 -32.50
N THR A 227 -30.36 -42.68 -32.02
CA THR A 227 -29.26 -42.35 -31.10
C THR A 227 -29.75 -41.49 -29.93
N HIS A 228 -29.03 -41.51 -28.81
CA HIS A 228 -29.30 -40.56 -27.72
C HIS A 228 -29.04 -39.08 -28.10
N ARG A 229 -28.39 -38.80 -29.25
CA ARG A 229 -28.06 -37.42 -29.67
C ARG A 229 -29.12 -36.79 -30.58
N SER A 230 -29.87 -37.56 -31.35
CA SER A 230 -31.04 -37.07 -32.11
C SER A 230 -32.06 -36.39 -31.17
N GLY A 231 -32.67 -35.30 -31.64
CA GLY A 231 -33.60 -34.48 -30.84
C GLY A 231 -32.96 -33.62 -29.74
N GLN A 232 -31.68 -33.83 -29.38
CA GLN A 232 -30.97 -32.93 -28.46
C GLN A 232 -30.67 -31.58 -29.13
N ALA A 233 -30.62 -30.53 -28.30
CA ALA A 233 -30.24 -29.20 -28.75
C ALA A 233 -28.78 -29.12 -29.23
N ALA A 234 -28.50 -28.16 -30.11
CA ALA A 234 -27.19 -27.86 -30.69
C ALA A 234 -26.95 -26.34 -30.83
N PHE A 235 -25.76 -25.97 -31.32
CA PHE A 235 -25.23 -24.62 -31.50
C PHE A 235 -25.17 -23.74 -30.24
N GLY A 236 -26.29 -23.43 -29.58
CA GLY A 236 -26.39 -22.39 -28.56
C GLY A 236 -25.38 -22.50 -27.39
N ASN A 237 -24.93 -21.35 -26.89
CA ASN A 237 -23.95 -21.26 -25.79
C ASN A 237 -24.44 -21.79 -24.44
N MET A 238 -25.76 -21.88 -24.25
CA MET A 238 -26.42 -22.53 -23.12
C MET A 238 -26.55 -24.06 -23.26
N VAL A 239 -26.08 -24.64 -24.37
CA VAL A 239 -26.32 -26.05 -24.72
C VAL A 239 -25.05 -26.90 -24.52
N ARG A 240 -25.22 -28.08 -23.92
CA ARG A 240 -24.15 -29.09 -23.83
C ARG A 240 -23.67 -29.49 -25.22
N GLY A 241 -22.40 -29.16 -25.54
CA GLY A 241 -21.80 -29.42 -26.86
C GLY A 241 -22.05 -28.32 -27.91
N GLY A 242 -22.71 -27.22 -27.55
CA GLY A 242 -22.79 -26.02 -28.39
C GLY A 242 -21.47 -25.23 -28.45
N HIS A 243 -21.47 -24.14 -29.20
CA HIS A 243 -20.34 -23.22 -29.30
C HIS A 243 -20.35 -22.19 -28.17
N MET A 244 -19.17 -21.77 -27.70
CA MET A 244 -19.07 -20.70 -26.70
C MET A 244 -19.53 -19.35 -27.30
N PHE A 245 -20.12 -18.47 -26.48
CA PHE A 245 -20.31 -17.06 -26.86
C PHE A 245 -18.96 -16.35 -27.01
N ALA A 246 -18.84 -15.44 -27.99
CA ALA A 246 -17.62 -14.69 -28.30
C ALA A 246 -16.33 -15.57 -28.33
N PRO A 247 -16.28 -16.63 -29.19
CA PRO A 247 -15.18 -17.60 -29.19
C PRO A 247 -13.84 -16.92 -29.46
N THR A 248 -12.80 -17.30 -28.68
CA THR A 248 -11.50 -16.62 -28.73
C THR A 248 -10.84 -16.74 -30.10
N LYS A 249 -10.56 -15.58 -30.72
CA LYS A 249 -9.95 -15.47 -32.04
C LYS A 249 -8.44 -15.25 -31.94
N LEU A 250 -7.69 -15.72 -32.94
CA LEU A 250 -6.23 -15.57 -33.02
C LEU A 250 -5.80 -14.09 -33.11
N TRP A 251 -6.52 -13.27 -33.86
CA TRP A 251 -6.22 -11.85 -34.13
C TRP A 251 -6.54 -10.88 -32.97
N ARG A 252 -6.73 -11.38 -31.74
CA ARG A 252 -6.75 -10.53 -30.53
C ARG A 252 -5.43 -9.74 -30.45
N ARG A 253 -5.48 -8.48 -30.00
CA ARG A 253 -4.27 -7.66 -29.78
C ARG A 253 -3.47 -8.15 -28.56
N TRP A 254 -2.63 -9.19 -28.76
CA TRP A 254 -1.77 -9.77 -27.73
C TRP A 254 -0.60 -8.86 -27.36
N PHE A 255 0.04 -8.30 -28.38
CA PHE A 255 1.25 -7.49 -28.26
C PHE A 255 0.92 -6.01 -28.03
N ILE A 256 1.76 -5.32 -27.26
CA ILE A 256 1.69 -3.88 -27.03
C ILE A 256 3.03 -3.24 -27.38
N LYS A 257 3.02 -2.32 -28.35
CA LYS A 257 4.12 -1.40 -28.65
C LYS A 257 4.24 -0.42 -27.48
N THR A 258 5.46 -0.09 -27.07
CA THR A 258 5.74 0.82 -25.96
C THR A 258 6.97 1.63 -26.31
N ASN A 259 6.94 2.93 -26.04
CA ASN A 259 7.90 3.88 -26.56
C ASN A 259 9.31 3.57 -26.05
N GLN A 260 10.33 3.66 -26.92
CA GLN A 260 11.69 3.27 -26.59
C GLN A 260 12.26 4.08 -25.42
N ASN A 261 11.99 5.39 -25.37
CA ASN A 261 12.40 6.24 -24.27
C ASN A 261 11.64 5.94 -22.95
N GLN A 262 10.39 5.46 -23.00
CA GLN A 262 9.70 4.95 -21.79
C GLN A 262 10.35 3.65 -21.28
N LYS A 263 10.79 2.75 -22.17
CA LYS A 263 11.55 1.55 -21.79
C LYS A 263 12.91 1.91 -21.17
N ARG A 264 13.67 2.81 -21.81
CA ARG A 264 14.97 3.30 -21.32
C ARG A 264 14.85 4.00 -19.97
N TYR A 265 13.80 4.84 -19.78
CA TYR A 265 13.46 5.45 -18.48
C TYR A 265 13.17 4.38 -17.43
N ALA A 266 12.29 3.41 -17.74
CA ALA A 266 11.93 2.35 -16.80
C ALA A 266 13.14 1.50 -16.38
N THR A 267 14.09 1.21 -17.28
CA THR A 267 15.33 0.51 -16.89
C THR A 267 16.26 1.37 -16.03
N ALA A 268 16.33 2.68 -16.26
CA ALA A 268 17.11 3.59 -15.41
C ALA A 268 16.51 3.70 -14.00
N SER A 269 15.20 3.97 -13.87
CA SER A 269 14.51 3.97 -12.57
C SER A 269 14.59 2.62 -11.84
N ALA A 270 14.64 1.50 -12.59
CA ALA A 270 14.80 0.19 -12.00
C ALA A 270 16.22 -0.02 -11.42
N LEU A 271 17.27 0.42 -12.12
CA LEU A 271 18.66 0.38 -11.64
C LEU A 271 18.90 1.32 -10.46
N ALA A 272 18.43 2.57 -10.51
CA ALA A 272 18.52 3.50 -9.39
C ALA A 272 17.91 2.90 -8.12
N ALA A 273 16.79 2.20 -8.23
CA ALA A 273 16.15 1.52 -7.11
C ALA A 273 16.91 0.28 -6.59
N THR A 274 17.94 -0.25 -7.27
CA THR A 274 18.77 -1.36 -6.73
C THR A 274 20.00 -0.88 -5.95
N ALA A 275 20.33 0.41 -6.01
CA ALA A 275 21.34 1.03 -5.15
C ALA A 275 20.79 1.49 -3.78
N VAL A 276 19.47 1.44 -3.57
CA VAL A 276 18.82 1.89 -2.33
C VAL A 276 18.50 0.69 -1.42
N PRO A 277 19.22 0.50 -0.29
CA PRO A 277 19.07 -0.69 0.56
C PRO A 277 17.64 -0.93 1.06
N SER A 278 16.92 0.14 1.43
CA SER A 278 15.55 0.05 1.92
C SER A 278 14.56 -0.48 0.88
N LEU A 279 14.76 -0.21 -0.41
CA LEU A 279 13.93 -0.77 -1.49
C LEU A 279 14.25 -2.25 -1.74
N VAL A 280 15.51 -2.65 -1.61
CA VAL A 280 15.97 -4.04 -1.75
C VAL A 280 15.47 -4.91 -0.59
N LEU A 281 15.52 -4.39 0.63
CA LEU A 281 14.95 -5.00 1.83
C LEU A 281 13.41 -5.06 1.78
N ALA A 282 12.73 -3.98 1.34
CA ALA A 282 11.27 -3.95 1.21
C ALA A 282 10.73 -4.95 0.16
N ARG A 283 11.52 -5.28 -0.88
CA ARG A 283 11.21 -6.39 -1.80
C ARG A 283 11.34 -7.76 -1.13
N GLY A 284 12.13 -7.85 -0.06
CA GLY A 284 12.38 -9.06 0.70
C GLY A 284 13.52 -9.91 0.16
N HIS A 285 14.59 -9.30 -0.37
CA HIS A 285 15.89 -9.98 -0.47
C HIS A 285 16.54 -10.12 0.92
N ARG A 286 17.47 -11.06 1.12
CA ARG A 286 18.38 -11.07 2.27
C ARG A 286 19.66 -10.32 1.92
N VAL A 287 19.81 -9.14 2.50
CA VAL A 287 20.97 -8.25 2.32
C VAL A 287 21.44 -7.66 3.66
N GLU A 288 21.02 -8.27 4.77
CA GLU A 288 21.29 -7.82 6.15
C GLU A 288 22.78 -7.96 6.55
N GLU A 289 23.53 -8.83 5.88
CA GLU A 289 24.95 -9.14 6.12
C GLU A 289 25.87 -8.60 5.00
N LEU A 290 25.34 -7.82 4.05
CA LEU A 290 26.17 -7.20 3.01
C LEU A 290 26.79 -5.92 3.54
N GLU A 291 28.09 -5.75 3.32
CA GLU A 291 28.80 -4.51 3.66
C GLU A 291 28.35 -3.31 2.81
N GLU A 292 27.94 -3.54 1.55
CA GLU A 292 27.74 -2.47 0.58
C GLU A 292 26.69 -2.81 -0.49
N ILE A 293 25.93 -1.79 -0.90
CA ILE A 293 24.93 -1.82 -1.99
C ILE A 293 25.05 -0.47 -2.75
N PRO A 294 25.22 -0.45 -4.08
CA PRO A 294 25.24 -1.59 -5.02
C PRO A 294 26.50 -2.43 -4.88
N LEU A 295 26.37 -3.75 -4.96
CA LEU A 295 27.50 -4.67 -4.80
C LEU A 295 28.27 -4.83 -6.12
N VAL A 296 29.58 -4.57 -6.08
CA VAL A 296 30.50 -4.71 -7.21
C VAL A 296 31.59 -5.74 -6.91
N VAL A 297 31.85 -6.65 -7.84
CA VAL A 297 32.83 -7.75 -7.72
C VAL A 297 33.87 -7.63 -8.83
N ALA A 298 35.14 -7.94 -8.54
CA ALA A 298 36.24 -7.91 -9.49
C ALA A 298 35.98 -8.75 -10.76
N ASP A 299 36.51 -8.31 -11.90
CA ASP A 299 36.26 -8.94 -13.21
C ASP A 299 36.74 -10.40 -13.33
N ALA A 300 37.58 -10.88 -12.40
CA ALA A 300 37.91 -12.31 -12.25
C ALA A 300 36.66 -13.20 -12.10
N ALA A 301 35.54 -12.65 -11.60
CA ALA A 301 34.26 -13.34 -11.53
C ALA A 301 33.66 -13.70 -12.91
N GLU A 302 34.05 -13.02 -14.00
CA GLU A 302 33.58 -13.34 -15.37
C GLU A 302 34.20 -14.65 -15.91
N GLY A 303 35.41 -14.99 -15.46
CA GLY A 303 36.15 -16.19 -15.85
C GLY A 303 35.80 -17.46 -15.06
N LEU A 304 34.89 -17.39 -14.08
CA LEU A 304 34.48 -18.56 -13.30
C LEU A 304 33.78 -19.60 -14.19
N THR A 305 34.21 -20.86 -14.11
CA THR A 305 33.68 -21.93 -14.97
C THR A 305 32.86 -22.97 -14.22
N LYS A 306 33.16 -23.23 -12.94
CA LYS A 306 32.48 -24.25 -12.13
C LYS A 306 31.46 -23.63 -11.19
N THR A 307 30.33 -24.31 -11.03
CA THR A 307 29.26 -23.94 -10.09
C THR A 307 29.74 -23.88 -8.63
N LYS A 308 30.75 -24.70 -8.26
CA LYS A 308 31.38 -24.68 -6.93
C LYS A 308 32.06 -23.34 -6.64
N GLU A 309 32.77 -22.79 -7.61
CA GLU A 309 33.50 -21.52 -7.51
C GLU A 309 32.52 -20.35 -7.39
N ALA A 310 31.46 -20.34 -8.22
CA ALA A 310 30.37 -19.36 -8.13
C ALA A 310 29.61 -19.40 -6.79
N VAL A 311 29.47 -20.58 -6.16
CA VAL A 311 28.89 -20.71 -4.81
C VAL A 311 29.86 -20.26 -3.71
N ALA A 312 31.17 -20.46 -3.88
CA ALA A 312 32.17 -19.93 -2.96
C ALA A 312 32.16 -18.40 -2.96
N LEU A 313 32.18 -17.76 -4.14
CA LEU A 313 32.05 -16.31 -4.30
C LEU A 313 30.81 -15.77 -3.56
N LEU A 314 29.63 -16.35 -3.81
CA LEU A 314 28.39 -15.88 -3.17
C LEU A 314 28.40 -16.04 -1.65
N LYS A 315 29.20 -16.95 -1.09
CA LYS A 315 29.40 -17.06 0.36
C LYS A 315 30.39 -16.03 0.88
N ALA A 316 31.53 -15.85 0.22
CA ALA A 316 32.57 -14.88 0.62
C ALA A 316 32.04 -13.44 0.62
N VAL A 317 31.09 -13.12 -0.26
CA VAL A 317 30.44 -11.80 -0.36
C VAL A 317 29.05 -11.78 0.33
N ASN A 318 28.79 -12.69 1.29
CA ASN A 318 27.56 -12.84 2.10
C ASN A 318 26.20 -12.94 1.35
N ALA A 319 26.19 -12.90 0.02
CA ALA A 319 25.01 -12.96 -0.84
C ALA A 319 24.27 -14.32 -0.85
N TYR A 320 24.90 -15.38 -0.35
CA TYR A 320 24.39 -16.76 -0.42
C TYR A 320 23.08 -16.95 0.36
N ASN A 321 22.83 -16.17 1.42
CA ASN A 321 21.61 -16.29 2.22
C ASN A 321 20.32 -15.95 1.45
N ASP A 322 20.40 -15.13 0.39
CA ASP A 322 19.26 -14.93 -0.52
C ASP A 322 19.02 -16.13 -1.45
N VAL A 323 20.09 -16.84 -1.84
CA VAL A 323 20.00 -18.09 -2.63
C VAL A 323 19.40 -19.23 -1.80
N VAL A 324 19.80 -19.38 -0.54
CA VAL A 324 19.18 -20.34 0.41
C VAL A 324 17.69 -20.05 0.55
N LYS A 325 17.31 -18.78 0.70
CA LYS A 325 15.91 -18.32 0.74
C LYS A 325 15.13 -18.63 -0.55
N VAL A 326 15.76 -18.62 -1.73
CA VAL A 326 15.11 -19.11 -2.95
C VAL A 326 14.96 -20.62 -2.93
N SER A 327 16.00 -21.37 -2.58
CA SER A 327 15.97 -22.85 -2.52
C SER A 327 14.81 -23.34 -1.65
N ASN A 328 14.72 -22.84 -0.42
CA ASN A 328 13.70 -23.19 0.55
C ASN A 328 12.29 -22.70 0.15
N SER A 329 12.18 -21.81 -0.84
CA SER A 329 10.89 -21.33 -1.38
C SER A 329 10.29 -22.20 -2.50
N ARG A 330 11.04 -23.20 -3.00
CA ARG A 330 10.63 -24.02 -4.15
C ARG A 330 9.48 -24.96 -3.77
N LYS A 331 8.25 -24.60 -4.17
CA LYS A 331 7.04 -25.40 -3.94
C LYS A 331 6.26 -25.74 -5.21
N ILE A 332 5.36 -26.71 -5.11
CA ILE A 332 4.44 -27.07 -6.19
C ILE A 332 3.44 -25.90 -6.40
N ARG A 333 3.12 -25.60 -7.66
CA ARG A 333 2.18 -24.54 -8.04
C ARG A 333 0.73 -24.96 -7.72
N ALA A 334 -0.06 -24.06 -7.15
CA ALA A 334 -1.48 -24.28 -6.94
C ALA A 334 -2.27 -24.33 -8.27
N GLY A 335 -3.35 -25.11 -8.29
CA GLY A 335 -4.30 -25.18 -9.40
C GLY A 335 -3.79 -25.80 -10.71
N VAL A 336 -4.54 -25.55 -11.80
CA VAL A 336 -4.37 -26.19 -13.13
C VAL A 336 -3.01 -25.89 -13.80
N GLY A 337 -2.27 -24.88 -13.30
CA GLY A 337 -0.92 -24.56 -13.80
C GLY A 337 0.08 -25.72 -13.75
N LYS A 338 -0.14 -26.71 -12.86
CA LYS A 338 0.65 -27.95 -12.77
C LYS A 338 0.70 -28.74 -14.09
N LEU A 339 -0.42 -28.81 -14.80
CA LEU A 339 -0.58 -29.55 -16.05
C LEU A 339 -0.03 -28.79 -17.27
N ARG A 340 0.24 -27.49 -17.13
CA ARG A 340 0.65 -26.60 -18.24
C ARG A 340 2.14 -26.27 -18.16
N ASN A 341 2.97 -27.31 -18.01
CA ASN A 341 4.44 -27.30 -17.91
C ASN A 341 5.02 -26.27 -16.92
N ARG A 342 4.29 -25.99 -15.82
CA ARG A 342 4.65 -25.00 -14.80
C ARG A 342 4.48 -25.55 -13.38
N ARG A 343 4.86 -26.81 -13.18
CA ARG A 343 4.65 -27.61 -11.95
C ARG A 343 5.20 -26.94 -10.68
N HIS A 344 6.33 -26.23 -10.75
CA HIS A 344 6.95 -25.57 -9.60
C HIS A 344 6.84 -24.04 -9.63
N THR A 345 7.08 -23.44 -8.46
CA THR A 345 7.25 -22.00 -8.22
C THR A 345 8.36 -21.82 -7.19
N GLN A 346 9.24 -20.83 -7.40
CA GLN A 346 10.29 -20.40 -6.48
C GLN A 346 10.41 -18.87 -6.54
N ARG A 347 11.05 -18.25 -5.54
CA ARG A 347 11.38 -16.81 -5.54
C ARG A 347 12.44 -16.48 -6.62
N ARG A 348 12.68 -15.18 -6.86
CA ARG A 348 13.85 -14.69 -7.61
C ARG A 348 14.90 -14.26 -6.59
N GLY A 349 16.15 -14.64 -6.81
CA GLY A 349 17.30 -14.24 -5.99
C GLY A 349 18.06 -13.09 -6.65
N PRO A 350 19.39 -12.97 -6.42
CA PRO A 350 20.20 -11.92 -7.05
C PRO A 350 20.15 -11.98 -8.59
N LEU A 351 20.40 -10.83 -9.20
CA LEU A 351 20.69 -10.71 -10.63
C LEU A 351 22.19 -10.39 -10.77
N VAL A 352 22.95 -11.27 -11.40
CA VAL A 352 24.36 -11.02 -11.73
C VAL A 352 24.41 -10.31 -13.08
N ILE A 353 25.04 -9.13 -13.10
CA ILE A 353 25.19 -8.29 -14.29
C ILE A 353 26.67 -8.24 -14.67
N TYR A 354 26.94 -8.63 -15.92
CA TYR A 354 28.28 -8.86 -16.44
C TYR A 354 28.49 -8.19 -17.80
N ASN A 355 29.75 -7.97 -18.15
CA ASN A 355 30.19 -7.33 -19.38
C ASN A 355 30.39 -8.39 -20.48
N LYS A 356 31.31 -9.34 -20.26
CA LYS A 356 31.67 -10.40 -21.21
C LYS A 356 31.35 -11.79 -20.65
N ASP A 357 30.95 -12.73 -21.50
CA ASP A 357 30.73 -14.13 -21.07
C ASP A 357 31.99 -14.96 -21.30
N ALA A 358 32.90 -14.94 -20.32
CA ALA A 358 34.11 -15.77 -20.32
C ALA A 358 33.91 -17.15 -19.64
N GLY A 359 32.68 -17.48 -19.23
CA GLY A 359 32.36 -18.70 -18.47
C GLY A 359 31.24 -18.50 -17.45
N ILE A 360 31.08 -17.27 -16.95
CA ILE A 360 30.12 -16.88 -15.92
C ILE A 360 28.69 -17.39 -16.16
N VAL A 361 28.21 -17.42 -17.40
CA VAL A 361 26.86 -17.92 -17.70
C VAL A 361 26.74 -19.42 -17.43
N LYS A 362 27.79 -20.21 -17.65
CA LYS A 362 27.81 -21.65 -17.34
C LYS A 362 27.88 -21.87 -15.82
N ALA A 363 28.71 -21.10 -15.12
CA ALA A 363 28.92 -21.24 -13.68
C ALA A 363 27.68 -20.87 -12.84
N PHE A 364 26.99 -19.76 -13.16
CA PHE A 364 25.85 -19.28 -12.35
C PHE A 364 24.48 -19.85 -12.76
N ARG A 365 24.28 -20.31 -14.00
CA ARG A 365 22.96 -20.78 -14.50
C ARG A 365 22.34 -21.92 -13.69
N ASN A 366 23.14 -22.74 -13.01
CA ASN A 366 22.64 -23.86 -12.20
C ASN A 366 22.25 -23.45 -10.76
N VAL A 367 22.56 -22.23 -10.31
CA VAL A 367 22.31 -21.77 -8.94
C VAL A 367 20.84 -21.34 -8.80
N PRO A 368 20.07 -21.86 -7.83
CA PRO A 368 18.62 -21.67 -7.79
C PRO A 368 18.23 -20.21 -7.53
N GLY A 369 17.54 -19.60 -8.50
CA GLY A 369 16.98 -18.25 -8.36
C GLY A 369 17.89 -17.12 -8.83
N VAL A 370 19.18 -17.38 -9.00
CA VAL A 370 20.11 -16.46 -9.63
C VAL A 370 19.69 -16.29 -11.09
N GLU A 371 19.79 -15.06 -11.59
CA GLU A 371 19.67 -14.78 -13.02
C GLU A 371 20.88 -14.00 -13.50
N LEU A 372 21.11 -14.03 -14.80
CA LEU A 372 22.22 -13.38 -15.48
C LEU A 372 21.69 -12.34 -16.47
N CYS A 373 22.39 -11.22 -16.62
CA CYS A 373 22.09 -10.19 -17.63
C CYS A 373 23.37 -9.51 -18.12
N SER A 374 23.47 -9.22 -19.41
CA SER A 374 24.57 -8.42 -19.97
C SER A 374 24.23 -6.93 -19.91
N VAL A 375 25.20 -6.07 -19.55
CA VAL A 375 25.00 -4.60 -19.41
C VAL A 375 24.41 -3.96 -20.67
N GLU A 376 24.84 -4.39 -21.85
CA GLU A 376 24.34 -3.89 -23.13
C GLU A 376 22.86 -4.24 -23.37
N ARG A 377 22.35 -5.30 -22.71
CA ARG A 377 21.05 -5.94 -22.98
C ARG A 377 20.16 -6.02 -21.72
N LEU A 378 20.29 -5.03 -20.83
CA LEU A 378 19.52 -4.89 -19.59
C LEU A 378 18.00 -5.03 -19.78
N ASN A 379 17.41 -6.02 -19.11
CA ASN A 379 16.01 -6.38 -19.27
C ASN A 379 15.16 -5.94 -18.08
N LEU A 380 14.17 -5.07 -18.31
CA LEU A 380 13.23 -4.61 -17.29
C LEU A 380 12.49 -5.75 -16.58
N LEU A 381 12.20 -6.87 -17.28
CA LEU A 381 11.54 -8.03 -16.68
C LEU A 381 12.45 -8.79 -15.67
N GLN A 382 13.77 -8.59 -15.75
CA GLN A 382 14.74 -9.17 -14.81
C GLN A 382 15.14 -8.18 -13.70
N LEU A 383 15.23 -6.88 -14.00
CA LEU A 383 15.47 -5.83 -13.00
C LEU A 383 14.26 -5.58 -12.09
N ALA A 384 13.05 -5.61 -12.66
CA ALA A 384 11.80 -5.34 -11.96
C ALA A 384 10.77 -6.49 -12.15
N PRO A 385 11.06 -7.74 -11.73
CA PRO A 385 10.14 -8.86 -11.91
C PRO A 385 8.81 -8.65 -11.16
N GLY A 386 7.71 -8.60 -11.91
CA GLY A 386 6.37 -8.25 -11.41
C GLY A 386 6.03 -6.76 -11.51
N GLY A 387 7.00 -5.93 -11.90
CA GLY A 387 6.92 -4.46 -11.95
C GLY A 387 7.35 -3.78 -10.64
N HIS A 388 7.55 -4.54 -9.56
CA HIS A 388 8.15 -4.04 -8.33
C HIS A 388 9.64 -3.72 -8.51
N LEU A 389 10.10 -2.67 -7.83
CA LEU A 389 11.46 -2.15 -7.83
C LEU A 389 12.38 -2.85 -6.79
N GLY A 390 13.66 -2.48 -6.74
CA GLY A 390 14.59 -2.94 -5.70
C GLY A 390 14.92 -4.43 -5.76
N ARG A 391 15.27 -4.98 -6.92
CA ARG A 391 15.88 -6.33 -6.94
C ARG A 391 17.30 -6.22 -6.40
N PHE A 392 17.78 -7.21 -5.66
CA PHE A 392 19.21 -7.31 -5.35
C PHE A 392 20.00 -7.63 -6.63
N VAL A 393 21.04 -6.86 -6.90
CA VAL A 393 21.88 -6.93 -8.10
C VAL A 393 23.35 -6.97 -7.68
N ILE A 394 24.12 -7.82 -8.35
CA ILE A 394 25.56 -7.94 -8.22
C ILE A 394 26.17 -7.57 -9.57
N PHE A 395 27.07 -6.60 -9.61
CA PHE A 395 27.77 -6.17 -10.83
C PHE A 395 29.18 -6.72 -10.86
N THR A 396 29.72 -7.03 -12.04
CA THR A 396 31.19 -7.09 -12.21
C THR A 396 31.78 -5.68 -12.37
N GLN A 397 33.07 -5.53 -12.09
CA GLN A 397 33.78 -4.25 -12.09
C GLN A 397 33.69 -3.54 -13.44
N SER A 398 34.03 -4.20 -14.53
CA SER A 398 33.88 -3.66 -15.89
C SER A 398 32.42 -3.49 -16.30
N ALA A 399 31.49 -4.31 -15.78
CA ALA A 399 30.07 -4.10 -16.00
C ALA A 399 29.54 -2.82 -15.34
N PHE A 400 30.04 -2.48 -14.15
CA PHE A 400 29.65 -1.30 -13.39
C PHE A 400 30.16 -0.02 -14.07
N GLY A 401 31.45 0.04 -14.40
CA GLY A 401 32.03 1.20 -15.10
C GLY A 401 31.38 1.47 -16.46
N ARG A 402 31.04 0.41 -17.22
CA ARG A 402 30.45 0.51 -18.56
C ARG A 402 28.98 0.93 -18.58
N LEU A 403 28.32 1.12 -17.42
CA LEU A 403 26.93 1.58 -17.35
C LEU A 403 26.75 2.97 -17.99
N ASP A 404 27.62 3.94 -17.69
CA ASP A 404 27.44 5.30 -18.18
C ASP A 404 27.71 5.41 -19.69
N GLU A 405 28.69 4.68 -20.25
CA GLU A 405 28.84 4.49 -21.70
C GLU A 405 27.54 3.96 -22.34
N VAL A 406 27.02 2.87 -21.78
CA VAL A 406 25.83 2.20 -22.30
C VAL A 406 24.57 3.07 -22.17
N PHE A 407 24.51 4.04 -21.26
CA PHE A 407 23.42 5.02 -21.19
C PHE A 407 23.66 6.27 -22.06
N ALA A 408 24.90 6.70 -22.27
CA ALA A 408 25.25 7.82 -23.16
C ALA A 408 25.13 7.45 -24.65
N ALA A 409 25.57 6.25 -25.06
CA ALA A 409 25.53 5.78 -26.45
C ALA A 409 24.10 5.51 -27.00
N LYS A 410 23.05 5.75 -26.19
CA LYS A 410 21.65 5.54 -26.59
C LYS A 410 21.14 6.73 -27.42
N SER A 411 21.22 6.61 -28.74
CA SER A 411 20.68 7.58 -29.71
C SER A 411 19.30 8.14 -29.31
N GLY A 412 19.17 9.46 -29.27
CA GLY A 412 17.94 10.17 -28.91
C GLY A 412 17.46 9.96 -27.46
N PHE A 413 18.36 9.62 -26.53
CA PHE A 413 18.04 9.47 -25.10
C PHE A 413 19.02 10.24 -24.22
N THR A 414 18.48 11.13 -23.39
CA THR A 414 19.20 11.76 -22.28
C THR A 414 18.72 11.17 -20.97
N MET A 415 19.59 11.17 -19.95
CA MET A 415 19.23 10.71 -18.62
C MET A 415 18.10 11.58 -18.03
N PRO A 416 17.04 10.98 -17.47
CA PRO A 416 15.87 11.73 -17.01
C PRO A 416 16.21 12.61 -15.81
N LYS A 417 15.96 13.92 -15.93
CA LYS A 417 16.09 14.86 -14.82
C LYS A 417 15.02 14.59 -13.75
N ALA A 418 15.39 14.71 -12.48
CA ALA A 418 14.43 14.71 -11.37
C ALA A 418 13.54 15.96 -11.44
N LYS A 419 12.27 15.84 -11.00
CA LYS A 419 11.33 16.97 -10.92
C LYS A 419 11.56 17.86 -9.69
N ILE A 420 12.19 17.31 -8.66
CA ILE A 420 12.49 17.93 -7.38
C ILE A 420 13.96 17.61 -7.11
N ALA A 421 14.77 18.61 -6.75
CA ALA A 421 16.21 18.42 -6.56
C ALA A 421 16.53 17.72 -5.23
N ASN A 422 15.89 18.17 -4.13
CA ASN A 422 15.96 17.52 -2.82
C ASN A 422 14.63 16.81 -2.53
N THR A 423 14.64 15.49 -2.38
CA THR A 423 13.44 14.69 -2.06
C THR A 423 13.12 14.62 -0.57
N ASP A 424 13.99 15.11 0.31
CA ASP A 424 13.73 15.17 1.75
C ASP A 424 12.83 16.36 2.09
N VAL A 425 11.52 16.10 2.01
CA VAL A 425 10.46 17.03 2.40
C VAL A 425 10.55 17.40 3.89
N THR A 426 11.11 16.55 4.75
CA THR A 426 11.22 16.86 6.19
C THR A 426 12.31 17.89 6.47
N ARG A 427 13.47 17.77 5.82
CA ARG A 427 14.53 18.79 5.85
C ARG A 427 14.10 20.10 5.19
N ILE A 428 13.30 20.05 4.12
CA ILE A 428 12.73 21.26 3.51
C ILE A 428 11.77 21.95 4.48
N ILE A 429 10.78 21.25 5.03
CA ILE A 429 9.82 21.84 5.97
C ILE A 429 10.51 22.43 7.21
N ASN A 430 11.54 21.75 7.72
CA ASN A 430 12.27 22.17 8.93
C ASN A 430 13.42 23.14 8.65
N SER A 431 13.53 23.72 7.45
CA SER A 431 14.58 24.69 7.14
C SER A 431 14.26 26.08 7.71
N ASP A 432 15.28 26.84 8.11
CA ASP A 432 15.10 28.13 8.77
C ASP A 432 14.43 29.17 7.86
N GLU A 433 14.67 29.08 6.55
CA GLU A 433 14.04 29.94 5.54
C GLU A 433 12.52 29.71 5.42
N ILE A 434 12.03 28.51 5.77
CA ILE A 434 10.59 28.21 5.85
C ILE A 434 10.06 28.50 7.27
N GLN A 435 10.75 28.06 8.31
CA GLN A 435 10.28 28.21 9.69
C GLN A 435 10.20 29.69 10.15
N SER A 436 11.06 30.57 9.63
CA SER A 436 10.99 32.02 9.90
C SER A 436 9.76 32.71 9.29
N VAL A 437 9.17 32.16 8.22
CA VAL A 437 7.98 32.72 7.54
C VAL A 437 6.68 32.03 7.98
N VAL A 438 6.76 30.78 8.47
CA VAL A 438 5.61 30.01 8.93
C VAL A 438 5.03 30.62 10.21
N ARG A 439 3.72 30.91 10.19
CA ARG A 439 2.98 31.39 11.36
C ARG A 439 3.07 30.39 12.52
N ALA A 440 3.35 30.90 13.72
CA ALA A 440 3.43 30.11 14.94
C ALA A 440 2.24 29.16 15.11
N LYS A 441 2.53 27.90 15.46
CA LYS A 441 1.53 26.84 15.59
C LYS A 441 0.52 27.18 16.69
N GLY A 442 -0.73 27.44 16.28
CA GLY A 442 -1.82 27.73 17.21
C GLY A 442 -2.08 26.61 18.23
N PRO A 443 -2.72 26.93 19.37
CA PRO A 443 -2.96 25.97 20.45
C PRO A 443 -3.77 24.76 19.98
N ALA A 444 -3.51 23.60 20.59
CA ALA A 444 -4.08 22.31 20.20
C ALA A 444 -5.62 22.28 20.36
N LYS A 445 -6.33 22.66 19.30
CA LYS A 445 -7.79 22.78 19.28
C LYS A 445 -8.45 21.42 19.11
N THR A 446 -8.73 20.74 20.22
CA THR A 446 -9.51 19.49 20.26
C THR A 446 -10.95 19.74 19.82
N THR A 447 -11.20 19.72 18.51
CA THR A 447 -12.54 19.78 17.94
C THR A 447 -13.28 18.48 18.28
N ARG A 448 -14.44 18.61 18.94
CA ARG A 448 -15.40 17.50 19.10
C ARG A 448 -16.42 17.65 17.96
N PRO A 449 -16.28 16.93 16.83
CA PRO A 449 -17.12 17.18 15.64
C PRO A 449 -18.61 16.89 15.89
N PHE A 450 -18.90 15.90 16.75
CA PHE A 450 -20.26 15.54 17.13
C PHE A 450 -20.49 15.80 18.63
N THR A 451 -20.88 17.02 18.99
CA THR A 451 -21.48 17.30 20.30
C THR A 451 -23.00 17.26 20.17
N GLN A 452 -23.66 16.40 20.95
CA GLN A 452 -25.12 16.33 20.98
C GLN A 452 -25.73 17.71 21.33
N ARG A 453 -26.57 18.27 20.44
CA ARG A 453 -27.29 19.52 20.69
C ARG A 453 -28.38 19.29 21.74
N LYS A 454 -28.02 19.45 23.02
CA LYS A 454 -28.96 19.37 24.15
C LYS A 454 -30.01 20.49 24.05
N ASN A 455 -31.29 20.14 24.23
CA ASN A 455 -32.39 21.10 24.18
C ASN A 455 -32.33 22.07 25.40
N PRO A 456 -32.22 23.40 25.21
CA PRO A 456 -32.14 24.35 26.31
C PRO A 456 -33.37 24.35 27.22
N LEU A 457 -34.57 24.21 26.66
CA LEU A 457 -35.84 24.22 27.43
C LEU A 457 -35.94 23.03 28.40
N LYS A 458 -35.28 21.91 28.08
CA LYS A 458 -35.18 20.73 28.96
C LYS A 458 -33.88 20.68 29.77
N ASN A 459 -32.88 21.52 29.47
CA ASN A 459 -31.58 21.51 30.15
C ASN A 459 -31.16 22.93 30.57
N ARG A 460 -31.46 23.28 31.82
CA ARG A 460 -31.19 24.62 32.40
C ARG A 460 -29.72 25.06 32.29
N ALA A 461 -28.75 24.16 32.41
CA ALA A 461 -27.33 24.53 32.28
C ALA A 461 -26.97 24.97 30.85
N VAL A 462 -27.63 24.41 29.82
CA VAL A 462 -27.49 24.84 28.43
C VAL A 462 -28.27 26.13 28.18
N LEU A 463 -29.45 26.29 28.80
CA LEU A 463 -30.22 27.54 28.77
C LEU A 463 -29.40 28.72 29.33
N PHE A 464 -28.82 28.58 30.52
CA PHE A 464 -28.04 29.64 31.16
C PHE A 464 -26.74 29.96 30.40
N ARG A 465 -26.13 28.97 29.74
CA ARG A 465 -24.96 29.18 28.86
C ARG A 465 -25.29 29.96 27.57
N LEU A 466 -26.52 29.84 27.07
CA LEU A 466 -26.99 30.55 25.86
C LEU A 466 -27.66 31.88 26.17
N ASN A 467 -28.30 31.99 27.35
CA ASN A 467 -29.01 33.16 27.83
C ASN A 467 -28.87 33.25 29.37
N PRO A 468 -27.90 34.03 29.88
CA PRO A 468 -27.71 34.22 31.32
C PRO A 468 -28.93 34.86 32.02
N TYR A 469 -29.65 35.76 31.35
CA TYR A 469 -30.83 36.45 31.91
C TYR A 469 -31.95 35.46 32.28
N ALA A 470 -32.07 34.34 31.57
CA ALA A 470 -33.02 33.27 31.92
C ALA A 470 -32.79 32.70 33.35
N GLN A 471 -31.56 32.77 33.88
CA GLN A 471 -31.27 32.39 35.26
C GLN A 471 -31.84 33.38 36.28
N ALA A 472 -31.82 34.68 35.97
CA ALA A 472 -32.41 35.72 36.80
C ALA A 472 -33.95 35.65 36.74
N ALA A 473 -34.53 35.60 35.53
CA ALA A 473 -35.97 35.53 35.32
C ALA A 473 -36.62 34.33 36.04
N ILE A 474 -36.04 33.12 35.90
CA ILE A 474 -36.55 31.92 36.60
C ILE A 474 -36.41 32.04 38.13
N ARG A 475 -35.39 32.75 38.64
CA ARG A 475 -35.25 33.01 40.09
C ARG A 475 -36.30 34.00 40.61
N SER A 476 -36.60 35.08 39.88
CA SER A 476 -37.67 36.02 40.26
C SER A 476 -39.06 35.37 40.16
N GLU A 477 -39.29 34.55 39.13
CA GLU A 477 -40.51 33.77 38.95
C GLU A 477 -40.75 32.83 40.13
N ILE A 478 -39.75 32.02 40.50
CA ILE A 478 -39.84 31.09 41.64
C ILE A 478 -40.06 31.85 42.97
N ARG A 479 -39.39 32.99 43.19
CA ARG A 479 -39.62 33.83 44.39
C ARG A 479 -41.06 34.36 44.44
N ALA A 480 -41.58 34.88 43.33
CA ALA A 480 -42.95 35.39 43.25
C ALA A 480 -44.00 34.28 43.41
N GLN A 481 -43.75 33.08 42.88
CA GLN A 481 -44.61 31.91 43.07
C GLN A 481 -44.55 31.37 44.51
N ALA A 482 -43.39 31.37 45.14
CA ALA A 482 -43.26 31.02 46.57
C ALA A 482 -44.04 31.99 47.46
N GLN A 483 -43.87 33.31 47.24
CA GLN A 483 -44.65 34.34 47.95
C GLN A 483 -46.16 34.18 47.77
N LYS A 484 -46.63 33.88 46.54
CA LYS A 484 -48.04 33.56 46.29
C LYS A 484 -48.52 32.30 47.01
N LYS A 485 -47.68 31.26 47.13
CA LYS A 485 -48.03 30.00 47.83
C LYS A 485 -47.97 30.10 49.35
N SER A 486 -47.15 30.99 49.93
CA SER A 486 -47.01 31.15 51.38
C SER A 486 -48.21 31.84 52.06
N GLY A 487 -49.29 32.17 51.34
CA GLY A 487 -50.50 32.80 51.90
C GLY A 487 -50.34 34.27 52.35
N LEU A 488 -49.10 34.69 52.61
CA LEU A 488 -48.70 36.07 52.90
C LEU A 488 -49.20 37.01 51.79
N LYS A 489 -50.30 37.71 52.09
CA LYS A 489 -50.71 38.90 51.34
C LYS A 489 -49.49 39.82 51.25
N LYS A 490 -49.25 40.42 50.09
CA LYS A 490 -48.38 41.60 50.06
C LYS A 490 -49.04 42.65 50.94
N GLU A 491 -48.43 42.99 52.05
CA GLU A 491 -48.65 44.31 52.63
C GLU A 491 -48.40 45.33 51.52
N ALA A 492 -49.27 46.33 51.44
CA ALA A 492 -49.09 47.39 50.46
C ALA A 492 -47.72 48.02 50.72
N LYS A 493 -46.87 48.11 49.68
CA LYS A 493 -45.68 48.96 49.77
C LYS A 493 -46.18 50.33 50.17
N GLN A 494 -45.80 50.81 51.35
CA GLN A 494 -46.04 52.21 51.69
C GLN A 494 -45.42 53.07 50.57
N PRO A 495 -46.09 54.15 50.14
CA PRO A 495 -45.48 55.07 49.19
C PRO A 495 -44.16 55.55 49.78
N VAL A 496 -43.13 55.66 48.95
CA VAL A 496 -41.82 56.15 49.39
C VAL A 496 -42.04 57.54 49.99
N ALA A 497 -41.50 57.79 51.19
CA ALA A 497 -41.74 59.02 51.93
C ALA A 497 -41.46 60.24 51.04
N LYS A 498 -42.32 61.26 51.11
CA LYS A 498 -42.26 62.44 50.22
C LYS A 498 -40.88 63.10 50.21
N GLU A 499 -40.25 63.17 51.38
CA GLU A 499 -38.87 63.64 51.60
C GLU A 499 -37.85 63.01 50.64
N PHE A 500 -37.98 61.72 50.31
CA PHE A 500 -37.07 61.05 49.38
C PHE A 500 -37.32 61.43 47.90
N LEU A 501 -38.56 61.73 47.53
CA LEU A 501 -38.90 62.23 46.20
C LEU A 501 -38.53 63.72 46.07
N GLU A 502 -38.70 64.50 47.13
CA GLU A 502 -38.29 65.91 47.18
C GLU A 502 -36.76 66.03 47.10
N LEU A 503 -36.00 65.19 47.83
CA LEU A 503 -34.53 65.09 47.71
C LEU A 503 -34.06 64.66 46.30
N LEU A 504 -34.82 63.82 45.60
CA LEU A 504 -34.52 63.36 44.23
C LEU A 504 -34.80 64.42 43.15
N HIS A 505 -35.52 65.50 43.49
CA HIS A 505 -35.90 66.58 42.57
C HIS A 505 -35.23 67.92 42.93
N ALA A 506 -34.36 67.95 43.95
CA ALA A 506 -33.74 69.16 44.49
C ALA A 506 -32.21 69.25 44.27
N ASN A 507 -31.61 68.35 43.48
CA ASN A 507 -30.19 68.39 43.05
C ASN A 507 -30.06 67.92 41.60
#